data_AF-A0A563EHI8-F1
#
_entry.id   AF-A0A563EHI8-F1
#
_cell.length_a   1.000
_cell.length_b   1.000
_cell.length_c   1.000
_cell.angle_alpha   90.00
_cell.angle_beta   90.00
_cell.angle_gamma   90.00
#
_symmetry.space_group_name_H-M   'P 1'
#
loop_
_entity.id
_entity.type
_entity.pdbx_description
1 polymer ?
#
loop_
_entity_poly.entity_id
_entity_poly.type
_entity_poly.pdbx_seq_one_letter_code
_entity_poly.pdbx_strand_id
1 'polypeptide(L)'
;MADPAYFPPPHSARIGMSDVEQLEAQTRALRSVDYQFGGGVCRDAVVVRIYWAQQLLSAEAAEPVRHRLLSAVADLHNLAGWTSFDSGQVGAAYHHFDRALEYARHDEELTTNIVYRRGRVHLHHGAPGDALAYFQRGALSPLASSIMYANEAWAYARQSRAAEAVRALGKAQDEFARADRTHPPDWARFHDETDLTAMIGTVHAELGDTRNAIPALTRAIENFGPTMARSWTFCLISLATCHFVDGDVDQGLAIGTQAVTAAEGLRSERTWDRMRTVEHLAASRGVELLARRHPQPFEE
;
A
#
# COMPACT_ATOMS: atom_id res chain seq x y z
N MET A 1 -23.48 11.41 29.76
CA MET A 1 -22.55 10.65 28.90
C MET A 1 -22.49 11.36 27.57
N ALA A 2 -21.34 11.93 27.22
CA ALA A 2 -21.14 12.51 25.90
C ALA A 2 -20.97 11.37 24.89
N ASP A 3 -21.65 11.46 23.75
CA ASP A 3 -21.52 10.55 22.63
C ASP A 3 -20.07 10.60 22.09
N PRO A 4 -19.33 9.47 22.06
CA PRO A 4 -17.93 9.44 21.62
C PRO A 4 -17.73 9.78 20.13
N ALA A 5 -18.80 10.04 19.36
CA ALA A 5 -18.74 10.42 17.95
C ALA A 5 -19.39 11.79 17.63
N TYR A 6 -19.53 12.70 18.60
CA TYR A 6 -20.06 14.05 18.30
C TYR A 6 -19.02 14.92 17.59
N PHE A 7 -19.01 14.87 16.26
CA PHE A 7 -18.52 15.98 15.43
C PHE A 7 -19.66 16.97 15.30
N PRO A 8 -19.57 18.18 15.88
CA PRO A 8 -20.57 19.19 15.61
C PRO A 8 -20.65 19.39 14.09
N PRO A 9 -21.85 19.43 13.49
CA PRO A 9 -21.99 19.84 12.10
C PRO A 9 -21.24 21.17 11.90
N PRO A 10 -20.72 21.46 10.69
CA PRO A 10 -20.11 22.75 10.44
C PRO A 10 -21.06 23.84 10.98
N HIS A 11 -20.56 24.69 11.88
CA HIS A 11 -21.35 25.70 12.60
C HIS A 11 -22.03 26.74 11.67
N SER A 12 -21.82 26.60 10.36
CA SER A 12 -22.18 27.50 9.28
C SER A 12 -22.61 26.67 8.07
N ALA A 13 -23.67 27.09 7.39
CA ALA A 13 -24.08 26.52 6.09
C ALA A 13 -23.03 26.73 4.99
N ARG A 14 -21.95 27.48 5.27
CA ARG A 14 -20.86 27.80 4.36
C ARG A 14 -19.50 27.40 4.95
N ILE A 15 -18.68 26.75 4.14
CA ILE A 15 -17.31 26.34 4.50
C ILE A 15 -16.26 27.20 3.79
N GLY A 16 -15.06 27.24 4.36
CA GLY A 16 -13.90 27.97 3.84
C GLY A 16 -12.67 27.08 3.66
N MET A 17 -11.55 27.71 3.27
CA MET A 17 -10.28 27.02 3.05
C MET A 17 -9.74 26.32 4.31
N SER A 18 -9.99 26.88 5.49
CA SER A 18 -9.56 26.29 6.76
C SER A 18 -10.20 24.93 7.03
N ASP A 19 -11.46 24.72 6.62
CA ASP A 19 -12.14 23.43 6.78
C ASP A 19 -11.49 22.35 5.90
N VAL A 20 -11.12 22.74 4.67
CA VAL A 20 -10.41 21.85 3.73
C VAL A 20 -9.01 21.51 4.25
N GLU A 21 -8.27 22.51 4.73
CA GLU A 21 -6.93 22.31 5.29
C GLU A 21 -6.95 21.41 6.54
N GLN A 22 -8.01 21.51 7.36
CA GLN A 22 -8.20 20.63 8.50
C GLN A 22 -8.44 19.18 8.07
N LEU A 23 -9.27 18.94 7.04
CA LEU A 23 -9.49 17.60 6.47
C LEU A 23 -8.21 17.00 5.91
N GLU A 24 -7.44 17.78 5.16
CA GLU A 24 -6.15 17.37 4.61
C GLU A 24 -5.14 17.02 5.72
N ALA A 25 -5.03 17.86 6.76
CA ALA A 25 -4.13 17.63 7.88
C ALA A 25 -4.47 16.35 8.65
N GLN A 26 -5.75 16.11 8.90
CA GLN A 26 -6.22 14.89 9.56
C GLN A 26 -5.97 13.64 8.71
N THR A 27 -6.19 13.73 7.39
CA THR A 27 -5.91 12.64 6.46
C THR A 27 -4.41 12.30 6.44
N ARG A 28 -3.53 13.31 6.41
CA ARG A 28 -2.07 13.11 6.53
C ARG A 28 -1.69 12.44 7.87
N ALA A 29 -2.27 12.88 8.98
CA ALA A 29 -1.99 12.29 10.29
C ALA A 29 -2.39 10.81 10.38
N LEU A 30 -3.57 10.45 9.88
CA LEU A 30 -4.04 9.06 9.85
C LEU A 30 -3.19 8.18 8.92
N ARG A 31 -2.72 8.74 7.79
CA ARG A 31 -1.80 8.04 6.88
C ARG A 31 -0.45 7.73 7.53
N SER A 32 0.08 8.63 8.35
CA SER A 32 1.30 8.35 9.12
C SER A 32 1.12 7.19 10.11
N VAL A 33 -0.06 7.10 10.75
CA VAL A 33 -0.40 5.96 11.62
C VAL A 33 -0.49 4.66 10.81
N ASP A 34 -1.13 4.66 9.64
CA ASP A 34 -1.19 3.52 8.71
C ASP A 34 0.20 3.02 8.32
N TYR A 35 1.13 3.92 7.97
CA TYR A 35 2.48 3.53 7.60
C TYR A 35 3.25 2.87 8.75
N GLN A 36 3.07 3.35 9.98
CA GLN A 36 3.81 2.86 11.13
C GLN A 36 3.27 1.54 11.69
N PHE A 37 1.94 1.37 11.78
CA PHE A 37 1.33 0.27 12.53
C PHE A 37 0.40 -0.64 11.72
N GLY A 38 0.14 -0.30 10.46
CA GLY A 38 -0.88 -0.94 9.65
C GLY A 38 -2.19 -0.17 9.64
N GLY A 39 -2.96 -0.35 8.58
CA GLY A 39 -4.19 0.38 8.28
C GLY A 39 -5.34 -0.03 9.20
N GLY A 40 -5.30 -1.24 9.75
CA GLY A 40 -6.28 -1.71 10.73
C GLY A 40 -6.33 -0.83 11.98
N VAL A 41 -5.22 -0.20 12.39
CA VAL A 41 -5.16 0.66 13.59
C VAL A 41 -5.98 1.94 13.43
N CYS A 42 -6.08 2.47 12.21
CA CYS A 42 -6.70 3.78 11.97
C CYS A 42 -7.97 3.74 11.12
N ARG A 43 -8.40 2.55 10.65
CA ARG A 43 -9.55 2.39 9.75
C ARG A 43 -10.80 3.09 10.27
N ASP A 44 -11.20 2.85 11.52
CA ASP A 44 -12.45 3.40 12.04
C ASP A 44 -12.38 4.92 12.19
N ALA A 45 -11.22 5.45 12.59
CA ALA A 45 -10.99 6.90 12.61
C ALA A 45 -11.11 7.50 11.19
N VAL A 46 -10.59 6.82 10.16
CA VAL A 46 -10.75 7.22 8.76
C VAL A 46 -12.22 7.20 8.34
N VAL A 47 -12.97 6.14 8.66
CA VAL A 47 -14.41 6.02 8.34
C VAL A 47 -15.22 7.12 9.03
N VAL A 48 -14.92 7.43 10.30
CA VAL A 48 -15.55 8.55 11.01
C VAL A 48 -15.31 9.88 10.27
N ARG A 49 -14.11 10.10 9.72
CA ARG A 49 -13.81 11.31 8.93
C ARG A 49 -14.58 11.38 7.62
N ILE A 50 -14.95 10.25 7.01
CA ILE A 50 -15.78 10.25 5.80
C ILE A 50 -17.15 10.87 6.07
N TYR A 51 -17.76 10.60 7.23
CA TYR A 51 -19.04 11.24 7.59
C TYR A 51 -18.93 12.75 7.72
N TRP A 52 -17.83 13.25 8.29
CA TRP A 52 -17.57 14.69 8.36
C TRP A 52 -17.33 15.29 6.96
N ALA A 53 -16.54 14.62 6.12
CA ALA A 53 -16.33 15.03 4.73
C ALA A 53 -17.63 15.13 3.91
N GLN A 54 -18.60 14.22 4.14
CA GLN A 54 -19.92 14.28 3.50
C GLN A 54 -20.72 15.52 3.91
N GLN A 55 -20.60 15.96 5.17
CA GLN A 55 -21.21 17.20 5.63
C GLN A 55 -20.56 18.41 4.95
N LEU A 56 -19.23 18.43 4.81
CA LEU A 56 -18.52 19.50 4.10
C LEU A 56 -18.94 19.57 2.63
N LEU A 57 -19.10 18.43 1.95
CA LEU A 57 -19.57 18.38 0.55
C LEU A 57 -20.99 18.92 0.35
N SER A 58 -21.82 18.86 1.40
CA SER A 58 -23.21 19.33 1.38
C SER A 58 -23.34 20.83 1.69
N ALA A 59 -22.28 21.47 2.19
CA ALA A 59 -22.27 22.88 2.53
C ALA A 59 -22.02 23.79 1.31
N GLU A 60 -22.41 25.07 1.41
CA GLU A 60 -22.06 26.09 0.43
C GLU A 60 -20.55 26.38 0.48
N ALA A 61 -19.93 26.57 -0.69
CA ALA A 61 -18.53 26.91 -0.80
C ALA A 61 -18.31 27.75 -2.05
N ALA A 62 -17.33 28.67 -2.00
CA ALA A 62 -16.84 29.31 -3.22
C ALA A 62 -16.15 28.28 -4.12
N GLU A 63 -16.17 28.48 -5.44
CA GLU A 63 -15.66 27.50 -6.42
C GLU A 63 -14.22 27.01 -6.13
N PRO A 64 -13.24 27.88 -5.77
CA PRO A 64 -11.89 27.41 -5.42
C PRO A 64 -11.86 26.50 -4.18
N VAL A 65 -12.72 26.79 -3.19
CA VAL A 65 -12.85 25.97 -1.97
C VAL A 65 -13.47 24.62 -2.32
N ARG A 66 -14.52 24.62 -3.15
CA ARG A 66 -15.20 23.40 -3.63
C ARG A 66 -14.25 22.48 -4.38
N HIS A 67 -13.43 23.04 -5.29
CA HIS A 67 -12.46 22.27 -6.05
C HIS A 67 -11.41 21.60 -5.15
N ARG A 68 -10.82 22.35 -4.20
CA ARG A 68 -9.84 21.78 -3.27
C ARG A 68 -10.48 20.77 -2.32
N LEU A 69 -11.72 21.00 -1.88
CA LEU A 69 -12.46 20.03 -1.06
C LEU A 69 -12.63 18.70 -1.79
N LEU A 70 -12.98 18.69 -3.08
CA LEU A 70 -13.13 17.44 -3.83
C LEU A 70 -11.83 16.62 -3.82
N SER A 71 -10.69 17.26 -3.99
CA SER A 71 -9.37 16.60 -3.93
C SER A 71 -9.06 16.07 -2.53
N ALA A 72 -9.35 16.85 -1.48
CA ALA A 72 -9.17 16.44 -0.08
C ALA A 72 -10.07 15.24 0.29
N VAL A 73 -11.33 15.23 -0.17
CA VAL A 73 -12.25 14.12 0.06
C VAL A 73 -11.84 12.89 -0.76
N ALA A 74 -11.34 13.08 -1.98
CA ALA A 74 -10.78 12.00 -2.78
C ALA A 74 -9.60 11.34 -2.05
N ASP A 75 -8.68 12.13 -1.47
CA ASP A 75 -7.53 11.59 -0.73
C ASP A 75 -7.95 10.87 0.56
N LEU A 76 -8.99 11.35 1.24
CA LEU A 76 -9.55 10.64 2.40
C LEU A 76 -10.18 9.30 1.99
N HIS A 77 -10.96 9.26 0.91
CA HIS A 77 -11.50 8.02 0.37
C HIS A 77 -10.37 7.08 -0.11
N ASN A 78 -9.31 7.60 -0.68
CA ASN A 78 -8.12 6.82 -1.06
C ASN A 78 -7.48 6.15 0.17
N LEU A 79 -7.34 6.89 1.28
CA LEU A 79 -6.88 6.32 2.55
C LEU A 79 -7.87 5.28 3.10
N ALA A 80 -9.17 5.54 3.05
CA ALA A 80 -10.21 4.60 3.50
C ALA A 80 -10.18 3.28 2.71
N GLY A 81 -9.94 3.36 1.40
CA GLY A 81 -9.77 2.19 0.54
C GLY A 81 -8.54 1.38 0.95
N TRP A 82 -7.43 2.05 1.22
CA TRP A 82 -6.18 1.41 1.61
C TRP A 82 -6.24 0.74 2.98
N THR A 83 -6.82 1.41 3.98
CA THR A 83 -6.97 0.84 5.33
C THR A 83 -7.99 -0.30 5.35
N SER A 84 -9.04 -0.23 4.53
CA SER A 84 -9.99 -1.33 4.33
C SER A 84 -9.32 -2.54 3.67
N PHE A 85 -8.50 -2.32 2.65
CA PHE A 85 -7.71 -3.38 2.02
C PHE A 85 -6.74 -4.02 3.02
N ASP A 86 -6.07 -3.21 3.84
CA ASP A 86 -5.17 -3.72 4.88
C ASP A 86 -5.91 -4.53 5.96
N SER A 87 -7.19 -4.27 6.17
CA SER A 87 -8.06 -4.98 7.11
C SER A 87 -8.82 -6.16 6.47
N GLY A 88 -8.46 -6.57 5.24
CA GLY A 88 -9.11 -7.69 4.55
C GLY A 88 -10.52 -7.39 3.99
N GLN A 89 -10.99 -6.14 4.07
CA GLN A 89 -12.34 -5.74 3.62
C GLN A 89 -12.34 -5.29 2.16
N VAL A 90 -12.16 -6.25 1.26
CA VAL A 90 -11.94 -6.01 -0.19
C VAL A 90 -13.10 -5.24 -0.84
N GLY A 91 -14.35 -5.59 -0.52
CA GLY A 91 -15.52 -4.89 -1.07
C GLY A 91 -15.57 -3.41 -0.65
N ALA A 92 -15.29 -3.13 0.62
CA ALA A 92 -15.20 -1.76 1.12
C ALA A 92 -14.02 -1.01 0.48
N ALA A 93 -12.88 -1.69 0.27
CA ALA A 93 -11.72 -1.10 -0.40
C ALA A 93 -12.07 -0.61 -1.80
N TYR A 94 -12.69 -1.45 -2.64
CA TYR A 94 -13.10 -1.05 -3.99
C TYR A 94 -14.12 0.07 -3.98
N HIS A 95 -15.14 0.00 -3.10
CA HIS A 95 -16.12 1.07 -2.94
C HIS A 95 -15.45 2.42 -2.68
N HIS A 96 -14.52 2.49 -1.72
CA HIS A 96 -13.83 3.74 -1.40
C HIS A 96 -12.91 4.21 -2.53
N PHE A 97 -12.20 3.31 -3.22
CA PHE A 97 -11.40 3.70 -4.39
C PHE A 97 -12.24 4.22 -5.55
N ASP A 98 -13.43 3.66 -5.81
CA ASP A 98 -14.35 4.17 -6.83
C ASP A 98 -14.83 5.58 -6.49
N ARG A 99 -15.23 5.82 -5.24
CA ARG A 99 -15.56 7.17 -4.74
C ARG A 99 -14.38 8.14 -4.86
N ALA A 100 -13.17 7.68 -4.55
CA ALA A 100 -11.96 8.49 -4.67
C ALA A 100 -11.72 8.93 -6.14
N LEU A 101 -11.84 8.02 -7.10
CA LEU A 101 -11.71 8.33 -8.54
C LEU A 101 -12.78 9.30 -9.02
N GLU A 102 -14.01 9.18 -8.53
CA GLU A 102 -15.07 10.14 -8.86
C GLU A 102 -14.73 11.57 -8.40
N TYR A 103 -14.14 11.72 -7.22
CA TYR A 103 -13.79 13.04 -6.68
C TYR A 103 -12.46 13.59 -7.23
N ALA A 104 -11.52 12.74 -7.61
CA ALA A 104 -10.20 13.11 -8.13
C ALA A 104 -10.18 13.48 -9.63
N ARG A 105 -11.34 13.63 -10.29
CA ARG A 105 -11.44 13.83 -11.77
C ARG A 105 -10.57 14.95 -12.36
N HIS A 106 -10.17 15.93 -11.57
CA HIS A 106 -9.34 17.07 -11.98
C HIS A 106 -7.96 17.10 -11.31
N ASP A 107 -7.60 16.02 -10.61
CA ASP A 107 -6.31 15.82 -9.96
C ASP A 107 -5.67 14.54 -10.52
N GLU A 108 -4.83 14.70 -11.54
CA GLU A 108 -4.21 13.60 -12.27
C GLU A 108 -3.19 12.83 -11.41
N GLU A 109 -2.50 13.53 -10.51
CA GLU A 109 -1.50 12.92 -9.63
C GLU A 109 -2.18 12.07 -8.55
N LEU A 110 -3.26 12.59 -7.94
CA LEU A 110 -4.08 11.81 -7.01
C LEU A 110 -4.80 10.65 -7.71
N THR A 111 -5.29 10.86 -8.93
CA THR A 111 -5.88 9.79 -9.74
C THR A 111 -4.88 8.66 -9.98
N THR A 112 -3.63 8.99 -10.30
CA THR A 112 -2.53 8.01 -10.48
C THR A 112 -2.30 7.21 -9.19
N ASN A 113 -2.22 7.86 -8.04
CA ASN A 113 -2.10 7.19 -6.74
C ASN A 113 -3.26 6.21 -6.47
N ILE A 114 -4.50 6.63 -6.72
CA ILE A 114 -5.69 5.79 -6.51
C ILE A 114 -5.67 4.59 -7.47
N VAL A 115 -5.34 4.80 -8.74
CA VAL A 115 -5.18 3.74 -9.75
C VAL A 115 -4.12 2.73 -9.32
N TYR A 116 -2.95 3.20 -8.89
CA TYR A 116 -1.87 2.37 -8.34
C TYR A 116 -2.39 1.51 -7.17
N ARG A 117 -3.02 2.12 -6.16
CA ARG A 117 -3.51 1.42 -4.97
C ARG A 117 -4.60 0.39 -5.31
N ARG A 118 -5.50 0.71 -6.24
CA ARG A 118 -6.52 -0.23 -6.72
C ARG A 118 -5.90 -1.40 -7.48
N GLY A 119 -4.91 -1.16 -8.33
CA GLY A 119 -4.14 -2.20 -9.01
C GLY A 119 -3.45 -3.15 -8.01
N ARG A 120 -2.92 -2.63 -6.90
CA ARG A 120 -2.35 -3.44 -5.81
C ARG A 120 -3.38 -4.35 -5.13
N VAL A 121 -4.66 -3.96 -5.05
CA VAL A 121 -5.72 -4.84 -4.52
C VAL A 121 -5.91 -6.05 -5.43
N HIS A 122 -6.07 -5.83 -6.74
CA HIS A 122 -6.17 -6.90 -7.74
C HIS A 122 -4.93 -7.80 -7.69
N LEU A 123 -3.74 -7.20 -7.68
CA LEU A 123 -2.49 -7.95 -7.66
C LEU A 123 -2.37 -8.82 -6.41
N HIS A 124 -2.77 -8.33 -5.23
CA HIS A 124 -2.72 -9.12 -3.99
C HIS A 124 -3.67 -10.32 -4.04
N HIS A 125 -4.86 -10.14 -4.62
CA HIS A 125 -5.90 -11.18 -4.69
C HIS A 125 -5.77 -12.12 -5.90
N GLY A 126 -4.59 -12.16 -6.55
CA GLY A 126 -4.32 -13.13 -7.61
C GLY A 126 -4.95 -12.78 -8.96
N ALA A 127 -5.28 -11.52 -9.20
CA ALA A 127 -5.75 -11.01 -10.49
C ALA A 127 -4.70 -10.12 -11.18
N PRO A 128 -3.53 -10.66 -11.59
CA PRO A 128 -2.45 -9.85 -12.15
C PRO A 128 -2.79 -9.23 -13.51
N GLY A 129 -3.70 -9.85 -14.29
CA GLY A 129 -4.18 -9.28 -15.56
C GLY A 129 -4.97 -7.99 -15.34
N ASP A 130 -5.90 -7.99 -14.39
CA ASP A 130 -6.64 -6.78 -14.00
C ASP A 130 -5.69 -5.72 -13.43
N ALA A 131 -4.73 -6.14 -12.59
CA ALA A 131 -3.74 -5.24 -12.01
C ALA A 131 -2.91 -4.52 -13.08
N LEU A 132 -2.48 -5.24 -14.14
CA LEU A 132 -1.77 -4.63 -15.27
C LEU A 132 -2.58 -3.51 -15.93
N ALA A 133 -3.89 -3.70 -16.11
CA ALA A 133 -4.75 -2.68 -16.71
C ALA A 133 -4.78 -1.37 -15.90
N TYR A 134 -4.55 -1.43 -14.59
CA TYR A 134 -4.37 -0.23 -13.76
C TYR A 134 -2.97 0.35 -13.91
N PHE A 135 -1.92 -0.47 -13.79
CA PHE A 135 -0.54 0.02 -13.84
C PHE A 135 -0.15 0.62 -15.20
N GLN A 136 -0.80 0.20 -16.28
CA GLN A 136 -0.54 0.69 -17.64
C GLN A 136 -1.25 2.01 -18.00
N ARG A 137 -2.02 2.61 -17.08
CA ARG A 137 -2.70 3.90 -17.33
C ARG A 137 -1.72 5.08 -17.40
N GLY A 138 -0.44 4.85 -17.07
CA GLY A 138 0.61 5.86 -17.09
C GLY A 138 0.56 6.78 -15.86
N ALA A 139 1.54 7.66 -15.78
CA ALA A 139 1.67 8.67 -14.73
C ALA A 139 2.33 9.93 -15.28
N LEU A 140 2.11 11.07 -14.64
CA LEU A 140 2.67 12.35 -15.07
C LEU A 140 4.15 12.51 -14.74
N SER A 141 4.53 12.22 -13.50
CA SER A 141 5.91 12.39 -13.05
C SER A 141 6.76 11.14 -13.33
N PRO A 142 8.08 11.30 -13.57
CA PRO A 142 8.99 10.15 -13.69
C PRO A 142 8.97 9.26 -12.44
N LEU A 143 8.90 9.86 -11.24
CA LEU A 143 8.86 9.07 -10.00
C LEU A 143 7.59 8.21 -9.91
N ALA A 144 6.43 8.77 -10.25
CA ALA A 144 5.18 8.02 -10.32
C ALA A 144 5.23 6.94 -11.42
N SER A 145 5.84 7.24 -12.57
CA SER A 145 6.05 6.27 -13.66
C SER A 145 6.91 5.09 -13.21
N SER A 146 7.96 5.35 -12.41
CA SER A 146 8.78 4.30 -11.81
C SER A 146 7.94 3.35 -10.93
N ILE A 147 7.09 3.91 -10.06
CA ILE A 147 6.18 3.12 -9.21
C ILE A 147 5.27 2.25 -10.08
N MET A 148 4.68 2.80 -11.13
CA MET A 148 3.78 2.07 -12.02
C MET A 148 4.52 0.93 -12.73
N TYR A 149 5.69 1.19 -13.33
CA TYR A 149 6.48 0.16 -14.00
C TYR A 149 6.99 -0.94 -13.06
N ALA A 150 7.36 -0.61 -11.83
CA ALA A 150 7.76 -1.60 -10.84
C ALA A 150 6.61 -2.57 -10.52
N ASN A 151 5.37 -2.07 -10.48
CA ASN A 151 4.19 -2.90 -10.22
C ASN A 151 3.67 -3.60 -11.48
N GLU A 152 3.88 -3.06 -12.68
CA GLU A 152 3.75 -3.81 -13.93
C GLU A 152 4.69 -5.02 -13.94
N ALA A 153 5.97 -4.80 -13.58
CA ALA A 153 6.97 -5.87 -13.52
C ALA A 153 6.53 -6.99 -12.57
N TRP A 154 6.00 -6.63 -11.39
CA TRP A 154 5.44 -7.60 -10.45
C TRP A 154 4.24 -8.36 -11.03
N ALA A 155 3.31 -7.65 -11.67
CA ALA A 155 2.15 -8.30 -12.29
C ALA A 155 2.54 -9.23 -13.45
N TYR A 156 3.56 -8.89 -14.24
CA TYR A 156 4.14 -9.80 -15.24
C TYR A 156 4.82 -11.01 -14.60
N ALA A 157 5.58 -10.81 -13.52
CA ALA A 157 6.24 -11.90 -12.79
C ALA A 157 5.23 -12.91 -12.25
N ARG A 158 4.12 -12.44 -11.65
CA ARG A 158 3.01 -13.30 -11.19
C ARG A 158 2.29 -14.08 -12.30
N GLN A 159 2.50 -13.71 -13.56
CA GLN A 159 2.01 -14.44 -14.75
C GLN A 159 3.11 -15.30 -15.39
N SER A 160 4.26 -15.46 -14.74
CA SER A 160 5.45 -16.15 -15.27
C SER A 160 5.98 -15.55 -16.58
N ARG A 161 5.70 -14.26 -16.83
CA ARG A 161 6.14 -13.51 -18.03
C ARG A 161 7.48 -12.83 -17.76
N ALA A 162 8.53 -13.64 -17.63
CA ALA A 162 9.85 -13.19 -17.18
C ALA A 162 10.45 -12.07 -18.04
N ALA A 163 10.35 -12.17 -19.36
CA ALA A 163 10.92 -11.18 -20.27
C ALA A 163 10.22 -9.81 -20.15
N GLU A 164 8.89 -9.78 -20.04
CA GLU A 164 8.13 -8.55 -19.76
C GLU A 164 8.47 -7.99 -18.37
N ALA A 165 8.57 -8.85 -17.35
CA ALA A 165 8.88 -8.43 -15.99
C ALA A 165 10.23 -7.70 -15.91
N VAL A 166 11.29 -8.30 -16.47
CA VAL A 166 12.63 -7.69 -16.49
C VAL A 166 12.65 -6.39 -17.30
N ARG A 167 11.96 -6.35 -18.45
CA ARG A 167 11.85 -5.10 -19.24
C ARG A 167 11.13 -3.98 -18.48
N ALA A 168 10.02 -4.29 -17.82
CA ALA A 168 9.27 -3.31 -17.03
C ALA A 168 10.09 -2.83 -15.81
N LEU A 169 10.84 -3.74 -15.17
CA LEU A 169 11.73 -3.38 -14.07
C LEU A 169 12.85 -2.42 -14.52
N GLY A 170 13.45 -2.67 -15.69
CA GLY A 170 14.40 -1.73 -16.30
C GLY A 170 13.82 -0.34 -16.55
N LYS A 171 12.59 -0.27 -17.06
CA LYS A 171 11.89 1.03 -17.22
C LYS A 171 11.64 1.72 -15.88
N ALA A 172 11.31 0.97 -14.83
CA ALA A 172 11.16 1.54 -13.50
C ALA A 172 12.47 2.19 -13.03
N GLN A 173 13.59 1.49 -13.17
CA GLN A 173 14.92 2.01 -12.82
C GLN A 173 15.30 3.26 -13.63
N ASP A 174 15.01 3.27 -14.94
CA ASP A 174 15.27 4.41 -15.81
C ASP A 174 14.48 5.66 -15.39
N GLU A 175 13.18 5.50 -15.12
CA GLU A 175 12.32 6.60 -14.69
C GLU A 175 12.67 7.08 -13.28
N PHE A 176 13.07 6.18 -12.39
CA PHE A 176 13.58 6.53 -11.07
C PHE A 176 14.86 7.38 -11.16
N ALA A 177 15.80 7.00 -12.03
CA ALA A 177 17.04 7.73 -12.23
C ALA A 177 16.82 9.12 -12.84
N ARG A 178 15.76 9.29 -13.64
CA ARG A 178 15.35 10.58 -14.23
C ARG A 178 14.59 11.48 -13.27
N ALA A 179 13.99 10.92 -12.22
CA ALA A 179 13.12 11.67 -11.33
C ALA A 179 13.89 12.74 -10.53
N ASP A 180 13.37 13.96 -10.55
CA ASP A 180 13.72 14.95 -9.53
C ASP A 180 13.04 14.57 -8.21
N ARG A 181 13.87 14.09 -7.27
CA ARG A 181 13.44 13.64 -5.95
C ARG A 181 13.55 14.73 -4.88
N THR A 182 13.83 15.98 -5.24
CA THR A 182 13.87 17.10 -4.28
C THR A 182 12.47 17.47 -3.78
N HIS A 183 11.48 17.44 -4.67
CA HIS A 183 10.09 17.79 -4.36
C HIS A 183 9.11 16.76 -4.95
N PRO A 184 9.19 15.48 -4.56
CA PRO A 184 8.30 14.46 -5.08
C PRO A 184 6.86 14.70 -4.62
N PRO A 185 5.86 14.27 -5.41
CA PRO A 185 4.48 14.19 -4.95
C PRO A 185 4.39 13.46 -3.62
N ASP A 186 3.58 13.95 -2.69
CA ASP A 186 3.56 13.44 -1.31
C ASP A 186 3.28 11.93 -1.23
N TRP A 187 2.41 11.41 -2.11
CA TRP A 187 2.10 10.00 -2.15
C TRP A 187 3.25 9.14 -2.68
N ALA A 188 4.14 9.69 -3.51
CA ALA A 188 5.26 8.99 -4.13
C ALA A 188 6.53 9.04 -3.27
N ARG A 189 6.54 9.81 -2.17
CA ARG A 189 7.69 9.97 -1.25
C ARG A 189 8.23 8.65 -0.68
N PHE A 190 7.40 7.61 -0.57
CA PHE A 190 7.86 6.31 -0.09
C PHE A 190 8.79 5.61 -1.08
N HIS A 191 8.74 5.99 -2.37
CA HIS A 191 9.49 5.34 -3.43
C HIS A 191 10.89 5.94 -3.50
N ASP A 192 11.79 5.39 -2.71
CA ASP A 192 13.21 5.74 -2.64
C ASP A 192 14.10 4.57 -3.16
N GLU A 193 15.42 4.68 -2.97
CA GLU A 193 16.38 3.64 -3.38
C GLU A 193 16.09 2.29 -2.71
N THR A 194 15.62 2.33 -1.46
CA THR A 194 15.30 1.15 -0.65
C THR A 194 14.05 0.47 -1.18
N ASP A 195 12.99 1.23 -1.44
CA ASP A 195 11.75 0.70 -2.02
C ASP A 195 11.97 0.15 -3.43
N LEU A 196 12.73 0.85 -4.28
CA LEU A 196 13.09 0.33 -5.61
C LEU A 196 13.90 -0.99 -5.50
N THR A 197 14.84 -1.06 -4.56
CA THR A 197 15.61 -2.29 -4.30
C THR A 197 14.71 -3.44 -3.82
N ALA A 198 13.74 -3.14 -2.93
CA ALA A 198 12.75 -4.11 -2.47
C ALA A 198 11.88 -4.63 -3.63
N MET A 199 11.48 -3.74 -4.54
CA MET A 199 10.70 -4.10 -5.72
C MET A 199 11.50 -4.97 -6.69
N ILE A 200 12.79 -4.68 -6.92
CA ILE A 200 13.70 -5.55 -7.70
C ILE A 200 13.72 -6.95 -7.08
N GLY A 201 13.99 -7.04 -5.77
CA GLY A 201 14.05 -8.30 -5.06
C GLY A 201 12.74 -9.09 -5.11
N THR A 202 11.60 -8.40 -4.95
CA THR A 202 10.25 -8.98 -5.02
C THR A 202 9.96 -9.55 -6.41
N VAL A 203 10.25 -8.80 -7.47
CA VAL A 203 10.01 -9.25 -8.86
C VAL A 203 10.84 -10.49 -9.18
N HIS A 204 12.13 -10.52 -8.79
CA HIS A 204 12.95 -11.71 -8.99
C HIS A 204 12.49 -12.90 -8.15
N ALA A 205 12.03 -12.67 -6.91
CA ALA A 205 11.48 -13.73 -6.06
C ALA A 205 10.24 -14.39 -6.70
N GLU A 206 9.32 -13.59 -7.24
CA GLU A 206 8.12 -14.06 -7.94
C GLU A 206 8.44 -14.83 -9.22
N LEU A 207 9.58 -14.54 -9.86
CA LEU A 207 10.09 -15.30 -11.00
C LEU A 207 10.83 -16.59 -10.60
N GLY A 208 11.03 -16.84 -9.30
CA GLY A 208 11.85 -17.95 -8.80
C GLY A 208 13.35 -17.73 -9.00
N ASP A 209 13.78 -16.52 -9.34
CA ASP A 209 15.18 -16.15 -9.54
C ASP A 209 15.82 -15.72 -8.21
N THR A 210 15.98 -16.71 -7.33
CA THR A 210 16.51 -16.56 -5.97
C THR A 210 17.90 -15.91 -5.94
N ARG A 211 18.72 -16.18 -6.97
CA ARG A 211 20.07 -15.63 -7.13
C ARG A 211 20.10 -14.10 -7.15
N ASN A 212 19.12 -13.47 -7.80
CA ASN A 212 19.01 -12.00 -7.86
C ASN A 212 18.08 -11.46 -6.75
N ALA A 213 17.09 -12.25 -6.34
CA ALA A 213 16.15 -11.87 -5.30
C ALA A 213 16.82 -11.70 -3.93
N ILE A 214 17.61 -12.69 -3.48
CA ILE A 214 18.18 -12.73 -2.13
C ILE A 214 19.06 -11.49 -1.86
N PRO A 215 20.07 -11.15 -2.69
CA PRO A 215 20.91 -9.97 -2.43
C PRO A 215 20.12 -8.66 -2.39
N ALA A 216 19.14 -8.51 -3.28
CA ALA A 216 18.30 -7.31 -3.34
C ALA A 216 17.40 -7.19 -2.10
N LEU A 217 16.72 -8.27 -1.71
CA LEU A 217 15.85 -8.30 -0.53
C LEU A 217 16.65 -8.07 0.76
N THR A 218 17.80 -8.72 0.93
CA THR A 218 18.69 -8.50 2.08
C THR A 218 19.10 -7.03 2.19
N ARG A 219 19.56 -6.43 1.08
CA ARG A 219 19.93 -5.00 1.06
C ARG A 219 18.75 -4.08 1.39
N ALA A 220 17.55 -4.38 0.91
CA ALA A 220 16.37 -3.59 1.25
C ALA A 220 16.04 -3.69 2.76
N ILE A 221 16.07 -4.90 3.32
CA ILE A 221 15.80 -5.17 4.74
C ILE A 221 16.77 -4.40 5.65
N GLU A 222 18.05 -4.32 5.28
CA GLU A 222 19.07 -3.59 6.04
C GLU A 222 18.89 -2.06 6.03
N ASN A 223 18.21 -1.51 5.01
CA ASN A 223 18.08 -0.07 4.78
C ASN A 223 16.70 0.51 5.11
N PHE A 224 15.67 -0.34 5.29
CA PHE A 224 14.35 0.16 5.67
C PHE A 224 14.37 0.84 7.04
N GLY A 225 13.81 2.04 7.10
CA GLY A 225 13.54 2.75 8.35
C GLY A 225 12.32 2.21 9.11
N PRO A 226 12.15 2.62 10.38
CA PRO A 226 11.06 2.13 11.24
C PRO A 226 9.66 2.51 10.76
N THR A 227 9.54 3.48 9.84
CA THR A 227 8.26 3.95 9.28
C THR A 227 7.74 3.06 8.13
N MET A 228 8.51 2.06 7.69
CA MET A 228 8.17 1.16 6.59
C MET A 228 8.00 -0.29 7.06
N ALA A 229 7.52 -0.49 8.29
CA ALA A 229 7.41 -1.79 8.95
C ALA A 229 6.68 -2.85 8.10
N ARG A 230 5.60 -2.45 7.40
CA ARG A 230 4.86 -3.37 6.51
C ARG A 230 5.69 -3.80 5.30
N SER A 231 6.33 -2.86 4.60
CA SER A 231 7.16 -3.17 3.43
C SER A 231 8.38 -4.00 3.82
N TRP A 232 8.99 -3.69 4.95
CA TRP A 232 10.07 -4.49 5.55
C TRP A 232 9.64 -5.92 5.82
N THR A 233 8.46 -6.10 6.46
CA THR A 233 7.90 -7.43 6.72
C THR A 233 7.64 -8.21 5.43
N PHE A 234 7.11 -7.56 4.39
CA PHE A 234 6.92 -8.22 3.08
C PHE A 234 8.24 -8.67 2.44
N CYS A 235 9.34 -7.93 2.65
CA CYS A 235 10.65 -8.33 2.18
C CYS A 235 11.18 -9.55 2.95
N LEU A 236 11.00 -9.60 4.28
CA LEU A 236 11.35 -10.78 5.07
C LEU A 236 10.60 -12.03 4.59
N ILE A 237 9.29 -11.92 4.32
CA ILE A 237 8.48 -13.03 3.80
C ILE A 237 9.02 -13.52 2.46
N SER A 238 9.31 -12.58 1.56
CA SER A 238 9.84 -12.90 0.22
C SER A 238 11.22 -13.53 0.32
N LEU A 239 12.07 -13.05 1.23
CA LEU A 239 13.42 -13.56 1.43
C LEU A 239 13.41 -14.97 2.04
N ALA A 240 12.59 -15.21 3.06
CA ALA A 240 12.38 -16.54 3.63
C ALA A 240 11.87 -17.52 2.56
N THR A 241 10.94 -17.07 1.71
CA THR A 241 10.45 -17.86 0.57
C THR A 241 11.59 -18.25 -0.37
N CYS A 242 12.47 -17.31 -0.74
CA CYS A 242 13.63 -17.60 -1.58
C CYS A 242 14.56 -18.66 -0.97
N HIS A 243 14.90 -18.55 0.33
CA HIS A 243 15.75 -19.55 0.99
C HIS A 243 15.09 -20.93 1.02
N PHE A 244 13.79 -21.02 1.31
CA PHE A 244 13.10 -22.30 1.24
C PHE A 244 12.97 -22.85 -0.18
N VAL A 245 12.88 -22.01 -1.22
CA VAL A 245 12.92 -22.44 -2.63
C VAL A 245 14.29 -23.06 -2.96
N ASP A 246 15.38 -22.42 -2.52
CA ASP A 246 16.76 -22.93 -2.70
C ASP A 246 17.08 -24.15 -1.84
N GLY A 247 16.22 -24.50 -0.88
CA GLY A 247 16.43 -25.61 0.04
C GLY A 247 17.33 -25.28 1.24
N ASP A 248 17.64 -24.01 1.45
CA ASP A 248 18.32 -23.49 2.63
C ASP A 248 17.33 -23.35 3.79
N VAL A 249 16.99 -24.50 4.39
CA VAL A 249 15.93 -24.60 5.41
C VAL A 249 16.27 -23.81 6.68
N ASP A 250 17.54 -23.82 7.10
CA ASP A 250 17.97 -23.15 8.33
C ASP A 250 17.80 -21.63 8.22
N GLN A 251 18.26 -21.04 7.11
CA GLN A 251 18.12 -19.61 6.88
C GLN A 251 16.68 -19.22 6.58
N GLY A 252 15.94 -20.05 5.84
CA GLY A 252 14.50 -19.87 5.61
C GLY A 252 13.71 -19.82 6.91
N LEU A 253 14.00 -20.72 7.86
CA LEU A 253 13.36 -20.77 9.17
C LEU A 253 13.73 -19.55 10.03
N ALA A 254 15.01 -19.17 10.06
CA ALA A 254 15.48 -18.01 10.82
C ALA A 254 14.79 -16.72 10.36
N ILE A 255 14.77 -16.46 9.04
CA ILE A 255 14.15 -15.26 8.46
C ILE A 255 12.63 -15.34 8.55
N GLY A 256 12.03 -16.52 8.32
CA GLY A 256 10.59 -16.72 8.47
C GLY A 256 10.11 -16.45 9.90
N THR A 257 10.89 -16.82 10.91
CA THR A 257 10.58 -16.52 12.32
C THR A 257 10.62 -15.01 12.61
N GLN A 258 11.57 -14.29 12.01
CA GLN A 258 11.61 -12.82 12.08
C GLN A 258 10.38 -12.21 11.39
N ALA A 259 9.97 -12.76 10.24
CA ALA A 259 8.78 -12.33 9.52
C ALA A 259 7.49 -12.52 10.35
N VAL A 260 7.34 -13.66 11.04
CA VAL A 260 6.22 -13.91 11.97
C VAL A 260 6.20 -12.86 13.09
N THR A 261 7.33 -12.66 13.77
CA THR A 261 7.45 -11.68 14.87
C THR A 261 7.09 -10.27 14.40
N ALA A 262 7.54 -9.90 13.20
CA ALA A 262 7.22 -8.61 12.60
C ALA A 262 5.73 -8.48 12.26
N ALA A 263 5.12 -9.55 11.74
CA ALA A 263 3.70 -9.60 11.39
C ALA A 263 2.79 -9.45 12.61
N GLU A 264 3.16 -10.02 13.75
CA GLU A 264 2.42 -9.89 15.02
C GLU A 264 2.32 -8.44 15.51
N GLY A 265 3.33 -7.62 15.23
CA GLY A 265 3.34 -6.18 15.54
C GLY A 265 2.48 -5.31 14.63
N LEU A 266 1.92 -5.88 13.56
CA LEU A 266 1.17 -5.13 12.53
C LEU A 266 -0.32 -5.51 12.54
N ARG A 267 -1.19 -4.49 12.40
CA ARG A 267 -2.62 -4.72 12.11
C ARG A 267 -2.86 -4.69 10.60
N SER A 268 -2.44 -5.77 9.93
CA SER A 268 -2.57 -5.96 8.48
C SER A 268 -2.87 -7.42 8.12
N GLU A 269 -4.06 -7.68 7.57
CA GLU A 269 -4.45 -8.99 7.04
C GLU A 269 -3.59 -9.40 5.83
N ARG A 270 -3.11 -8.42 5.06
CA ARG A 270 -2.26 -8.66 3.88
C ARG A 270 -0.94 -9.32 4.26
N THR A 271 -0.40 -9.02 5.43
CA THR A 271 0.80 -9.67 5.94
C THR A 271 0.53 -11.15 6.20
N TRP A 272 -0.57 -11.47 6.88
CA TRP A 272 -0.97 -12.84 7.17
C TRP A 272 -1.32 -13.64 5.90
N ASP A 273 -1.97 -13.02 4.91
CA ASP A 273 -2.20 -13.64 3.60
C ASP A 273 -0.90 -14.11 2.93
N ARG A 274 0.15 -13.28 2.99
CA ARG A 274 1.46 -13.60 2.44
C ARG A 274 2.20 -14.64 3.29
N MET A 275 2.08 -14.56 4.62
CA MET A 275 2.65 -15.53 5.55
C MET A 275 2.19 -16.96 5.26
N ARG A 276 0.91 -17.17 4.93
CA ARG A 276 0.38 -18.49 4.57
C ARG A 276 1.17 -19.20 3.45
N THR A 277 1.70 -18.43 2.51
CA THR A 277 2.51 -19.01 1.41
C THR A 277 3.85 -19.55 1.92
N VAL A 278 4.53 -18.79 2.78
CA VAL A 278 5.81 -19.24 3.35
C VAL A 278 5.62 -20.36 4.39
N GLU A 279 4.51 -20.35 5.14
CA GLU A 279 4.14 -21.43 6.07
C GLU A 279 3.95 -22.77 5.34
N HIS A 280 3.21 -22.78 4.23
CA HIS A 280 3.05 -23.98 3.41
C HIS A 280 4.38 -24.48 2.85
N LEU A 281 5.25 -23.56 2.43
CA LEU A 281 6.56 -23.91 1.90
C LEU A 281 7.47 -24.47 3.00
N ALA A 282 7.50 -23.85 4.18
CA ALA A 282 8.20 -24.35 5.36
C ALA A 282 7.75 -25.78 5.72
N ALA A 283 6.43 -26.02 5.78
CA ALA A 283 5.86 -27.33 6.07
C ALA A 283 6.27 -28.38 5.03
N SER A 284 6.30 -28.01 3.74
CA SER A 284 6.79 -28.90 2.67
C SER A 284 8.29 -29.25 2.80
N ARG A 285 9.05 -28.45 3.54
CA ARG A 285 10.46 -28.68 3.89
C ARG A 285 10.64 -29.36 5.25
N GLY A 286 9.55 -29.75 5.91
CA GLY A 286 9.58 -30.48 7.19
C GLY A 286 9.82 -29.61 8.42
N VAL A 287 9.64 -28.29 8.32
CA VAL A 287 9.74 -27.34 9.44
C VAL A 287 8.44 -26.53 9.58
N GLU A 288 8.19 -25.98 10.76
CA GLU A 288 6.98 -25.22 11.05
C GLU A 288 7.33 -23.77 11.44
N LEU A 289 6.60 -22.81 10.87
CA LEU A 289 6.60 -21.42 11.32
C LEU A 289 5.41 -21.24 12.26
N LEU A 290 5.67 -21.02 13.54
CA LEU A 290 4.62 -20.86 14.56
C LEU A 290 3.99 -19.47 14.48
N ALA A 291 3.18 -19.22 13.47
CA ALA A 291 2.39 -18.01 13.35
C ALA A 291 1.21 -18.02 14.34
N ARG A 292 1.17 -17.06 15.26
CA ARG A 292 -0.02 -16.82 16.09
C ARG A 292 -0.69 -15.54 15.64
N ARG A 293 -1.71 -15.67 14.79
CA ARG A 293 -2.62 -14.54 14.52
C ARG A 293 -3.35 -14.22 15.83
N HIS A 294 -3.06 -13.07 16.42
CA HIS A 294 -3.90 -12.57 17.51
C HIS A 294 -5.32 -12.37 16.96
N PRO A 295 -6.37 -12.91 17.61
CA PRO A 295 -7.75 -12.62 17.21
C PRO A 295 -7.93 -11.11 17.18
N GLN A 296 -8.54 -10.61 16.09
CA GLN A 296 -8.91 -9.21 16.01
C GLN A 296 -9.89 -8.95 17.16
N PRO A 297 -9.79 -7.84 17.91
CA PRO A 297 -10.64 -7.57 19.07
C PRO A 297 -12.15 -7.40 18.76
N PHE A 298 -12.61 -7.75 17.56
CA PHE A 298 -13.97 -7.53 17.08
C PHE A 298 -14.54 -8.70 16.24
N GLU A 299 -14.04 -9.93 16.43
CA GLU A 299 -14.66 -11.16 15.86
C GLU A 299 -15.74 -11.80 16.79
N GLU A 300 -16.30 -11.05 17.73
CA GLU A 300 -17.50 -11.43 18.52
C GLU A 300 -18.71 -10.55 18.20
#